data_AF-A0A7W1CN46-F1
#
_entry.id   AF-A0A7W1CN46-F1
#
_cell.length_a   1.000
_cell.length_b   1.000
_cell.length_c   1.000
_cell.angle_alpha   90.00
_cell.angle_beta   90.00
_cell.angle_gamma   90.00
#
_symmetry.space_group_name_H-M   'P 1'
#
loop_
_entity.id
_entity.type
_entity.pdbx_description
1 polymer ?
#
loop_
_entity_poly.entity_id
_entity_poly.type
_entity_poly.pdbx_seq_one_letter_code
_entity_poly.pdbx_strand_id
1 'polypeptide(L)'
;MLATLGGCADDEAAPLRPLVAEIGAAVEAVETELGRAQQYFEINATPQFVNLFVAVDDATAVVAYLYVDGELGPPRPPEGADGATFAATALTFDPDLVLGGIDDDLPDSDVVVFSVVGGPDGAVRYGAVVESGEGGQLDVTLDAAGTVRAVDPL
;
A
#
# COMPACT_ATOMS: atom_id res chain seq x y z
N MET A 1 35.61 -43.59 5.10
CA MET A 1 35.10 -42.56 4.16
C MET A 1 33.69 -42.22 4.61
N LEU A 2 33.54 -41.25 5.51
CA LEU A 2 32.24 -40.71 5.91
C LEU A 2 31.97 -39.50 5.03
N ALA A 3 30.88 -39.55 4.28
CA ALA A 3 30.42 -38.45 3.44
C ALA A 3 29.63 -37.44 4.27
N THR A 4 29.86 -36.18 3.94
CA THR A 4 29.21 -34.96 4.42
C THR A 4 27.71 -34.91 4.12
N LEU A 5 26.91 -34.51 5.12
CA LEU A 5 25.60 -33.87 4.99
C LEU A 5 25.72 -32.66 5.92
N GLY A 6 25.48 -31.41 5.57
CA GLY A 6 24.64 -30.81 4.53
C GLY A 6 24.16 -29.54 5.21
N GLY A 7 24.54 -28.38 4.69
CA GLY A 7 24.39 -27.08 5.37
C GLY A 7 22.94 -26.80 5.77
N CYS A 8 22.76 -26.22 6.95
CA CYS A 8 21.58 -25.44 7.25
C CYS A 8 21.58 -24.26 6.28
N ALA A 9 20.68 -24.27 5.31
CA ALA A 9 20.19 -23.02 4.75
C ALA A 9 19.21 -22.51 5.81
N ASP A 10 19.60 -21.45 6.51
CA ASP A 10 18.65 -20.65 7.27
C ASP A 10 17.64 -20.11 6.25
N ASP A 11 16.44 -20.68 6.23
CA ASP A 11 15.26 -20.05 5.62
C ASP A 11 14.94 -18.83 6.50
N GLU A 12 15.72 -17.76 6.34
CA GLU A 12 15.33 -16.44 6.81
C GLU A 12 14.07 -16.09 6.01
N ALA A 13 12.90 -16.16 6.67
CA ALA A 13 11.66 -15.72 6.09
C ALA A 13 11.87 -14.28 5.61
N ALA A 14 11.57 -14.01 4.33
CA ALA A 14 11.64 -12.66 3.80
C ALA A 14 10.86 -11.70 4.72
N PRO A 15 11.36 -10.49 4.97
CA PRO A 15 10.67 -9.53 5.82
C PRO A 15 9.24 -9.31 5.30
N LEU A 16 8.30 -9.22 6.24
CA LEU A 16 6.89 -8.98 5.93
C LEU A 16 6.75 -7.58 5.34
N ARG A 17 6.57 -7.51 4.02
CA ARG A 17 6.46 -6.27 3.24
C ARG A 17 5.01 -5.96 2.92
N PRO A 18 4.63 -4.69 2.69
CA PRO A 18 3.29 -4.36 2.25
C PRO A 18 2.97 -4.99 0.90
N LEU A 19 1.72 -5.42 0.71
CA LEU A 19 1.23 -6.05 -0.52
C LEU A 19 1.03 -5.03 -1.67
N VAL A 20 2.07 -4.27 -2.02
CA VAL A 20 2.01 -3.20 -3.03
C VAL A 20 1.61 -3.75 -4.40
N ALA A 21 2.13 -4.93 -4.79
CA ALA A 21 1.80 -5.60 -6.04
C ALA A 21 0.31 -6.00 -6.15
N GLU A 22 -0.38 -6.20 -5.01
CA GLU A 22 -1.79 -6.57 -4.98
C GLU A 22 -2.74 -5.37 -5.16
N ILE A 23 -2.24 -4.13 -5.09
CA ILE A 23 -3.07 -2.91 -5.21
C ILE A 23 -3.82 -2.90 -6.54
N GLY A 24 -3.15 -3.25 -7.64
CA GLY A 24 -3.78 -3.28 -8.97
C GLY A 24 -4.94 -4.29 -9.04
N ALA A 25 -4.71 -5.51 -8.56
CA ALA A 25 -5.72 -6.57 -8.52
C ALA A 25 -6.90 -6.21 -7.59
N ALA A 26 -6.61 -5.59 -6.44
CA ALA A 26 -7.62 -5.15 -5.49
C ALA A 26 -8.52 -4.03 -6.08
N VAL A 27 -7.94 -3.08 -6.81
CA VAL A 27 -8.67 -2.05 -7.54
C VAL A 27 -9.57 -2.68 -8.60
N GLU A 28 -9.03 -3.57 -9.44
CA GLU A 28 -9.79 -4.28 -10.46
C GLU A 28 -10.97 -5.08 -9.87
N ALA A 29 -10.75 -5.74 -8.72
CA ALA A 29 -11.80 -6.50 -8.04
C ALA A 29 -12.95 -5.59 -7.58
N VAL A 30 -12.65 -4.43 -6.99
CA VAL A 30 -13.66 -3.43 -6.58
C VAL A 30 -14.42 -2.89 -7.79
N GLU A 31 -13.72 -2.51 -8.86
CA GLU A 31 -14.36 -1.94 -10.05
C GLU A 31 -15.23 -2.96 -10.79
N THR A 32 -14.82 -4.23 -10.77
CA THR A 32 -15.60 -5.35 -11.32
C THR A 32 -16.86 -5.60 -10.50
N GLU A 33 -16.76 -5.69 -9.17
CA GLU A 33 -17.90 -5.87 -8.27
C GLU A 33 -18.93 -4.75 -8.42
N LEU A 34 -18.45 -3.50 -8.57
CA LEU A 34 -19.30 -2.32 -8.74
C LEU A 34 -19.70 -2.03 -10.19
N GLY A 35 -19.16 -2.80 -11.15
CA GLY A 35 -19.46 -2.71 -12.58
C GLY A 35 -19.05 -1.41 -13.26
N ARG A 36 -18.15 -0.62 -12.66
CA ARG A 36 -17.67 0.67 -13.21
C ARG A 36 -16.37 1.12 -12.54
N ALA A 37 -15.68 2.04 -13.21
CA ALA A 37 -14.54 2.74 -12.63
C ALA A 37 -14.95 3.52 -11.36
N GLN A 38 -14.09 3.50 -10.35
CA GLN A 38 -14.32 4.15 -9.06
C GLN A 38 -13.39 5.34 -8.84
N GLN A 39 -13.78 6.15 -7.85
CA GLN A 39 -12.93 7.16 -7.24
C GLN A 39 -12.56 6.68 -5.84
N TYR A 40 -11.31 6.91 -5.44
CA TYR A 40 -10.77 6.49 -4.15
C TYR A 40 -10.30 7.72 -3.38
N PHE A 41 -10.51 7.74 -2.07
CA PHE A 41 -9.84 8.69 -1.18
C PHE A 41 -8.42 8.21 -0.88
N GLU A 42 -8.29 6.91 -0.63
CA GLU A 42 -7.07 6.29 -0.12
C GLU A 42 -7.04 4.81 -0.45
N ILE A 43 -5.83 4.27 -0.64
CA ILE A 43 -5.56 2.83 -0.70
C ILE A 43 -4.35 2.54 0.18
N ASN A 44 -4.49 1.60 1.11
CA ASN A 44 -3.41 1.16 1.98
C ASN A 44 -3.08 -0.30 1.77
N ALA A 45 -1.82 -0.60 1.49
CA ALA A 45 -1.29 -1.95 1.54
C ALA A 45 -0.57 -2.17 2.87
N THR A 46 -0.83 -3.30 3.49
CA THR A 46 -0.10 -3.85 4.65
C THR A 46 0.44 -5.23 4.25
N PRO A 47 1.26 -5.89 5.08
CA PRO A 47 1.67 -7.27 4.79
C PRO A 47 0.53 -8.29 4.76
N GLN A 48 -0.66 -7.93 5.25
CA GLN A 48 -1.79 -8.86 5.40
C GLN A 48 -2.93 -8.60 4.42
N PHE A 49 -3.12 -7.35 4.00
CA PHE A 49 -4.26 -6.97 3.17
C PHE A 49 -4.05 -5.63 2.46
N VAL A 50 -4.84 -5.40 1.42
CA VAL A 50 -5.04 -4.07 0.81
C VAL A 50 -6.41 -3.54 1.22
N ASN A 51 -6.47 -2.33 1.77
CA ASN A 51 -7.70 -1.65 2.16
C ASN A 51 -7.97 -0.50 1.18
N LEU A 52 -9.14 -0.50 0.54
CA LEU A 52 -9.53 0.47 -0.48
C LEU A 52 -10.67 1.33 0.06
N PHE A 53 -10.47 2.64 0.10
CA PHE A 53 -11.44 3.61 0.56
C PHE A 53 -12.16 4.24 -0.64
N VAL A 54 -13.24 3.61 -1.09
CA VAL A 54 -14.00 4.02 -2.27
C VAL A 54 -14.90 5.21 -1.93
N ALA A 55 -14.81 6.28 -2.70
CA ALA A 55 -15.66 7.44 -2.56
C ALA A 55 -17.07 7.18 -3.10
N VAL A 56 -18.07 7.48 -2.28
CA VAL A 56 -19.49 7.41 -2.61
C VAL A 56 -20.17 8.74 -2.27
N ASP A 57 -21.45 8.87 -2.63
CA ASP A 57 -22.28 10.06 -2.37
C ASP A 57 -21.57 11.37 -2.75
N ASP A 58 -21.11 11.44 -4.01
CA ASP A 58 -20.37 12.59 -4.57
C ASP A 58 -19.13 12.99 -3.74
N ALA A 59 -18.41 11.98 -3.23
CA ALA A 59 -17.22 12.12 -2.40
C ALA A 59 -17.49 12.81 -1.04
N THR A 60 -18.64 12.54 -0.44
CA THR A 60 -18.96 12.95 0.94
C THR A 60 -19.04 11.78 1.92
N ALA A 61 -18.91 10.55 1.41
CA ALA A 61 -18.84 9.34 2.20
C ALA A 61 -17.88 8.33 1.57
N VAL A 62 -17.44 7.38 2.38
CA VAL A 62 -16.50 6.32 2.01
C VAL A 62 -17.10 4.96 2.31
N VAL A 63 -16.90 4.03 1.38
CA VAL A 63 -17.11 2.59 1.61
C VAL A 63 -15.77 1.91 1.52
N ALA A 64 -15.35 1.29 2.63
CA ALA A 64 -14.09 0.58 2.69
C ALA A 64 -14.25 -0.89 2.28
N TYR A 65 -13.34 -1.37 1.45
CA TYR A 65 -13.21 -2.77 1.06
C TYR A 65 -11.86 -3.31 1.51
N LEU A 66 -11.83 -4.57 1.95
CA LEU A 66 -10.59 -5.27 2.24
C LEU A 66 -10.36 -6.33 1.17
N TYR A 67 -9.17 -6.34 0.59
CA TYR A 67 -8.68 -7.37 -0.31
C TYR A 67 -7.64 -8.21 0.43
N VAL A 68 -7.92 -9.51 0.56
CA VAL A 68 -7.14 -10.46 1.37
C VAL A 68 -7.00 -11.74 0.58
N ASP A 69 -5.78 -12.27 0.49
CA ASP A 69 -5.50 -13.56 -0.17
C ASP A 69 -6.09 -13.70 -1.59
N GLY A 70 -6.09 -12.60 -2.36
CA GLY A 70 -6.61 -12.59 -3.73
C GLY A 70 -8.13 -12.37 -3.86
N GLU A 71 -8.84 -12.20 -2.74
CA GLU A 71 -10.30 -12.08 -2.71
C GLU A 71 -10.75 -10.75 -2.10
N LEU A 72 -11.80 -10.15 -2.70
CA LEU A 72 -12.45 -8.96 -2.17
C LEU A 72 -13.48 -9.35 -1.11
N GLY A 73 -13.29 -8.84 0.11
CA GLY A 73 -14.25 -8.99 1.19
C GLY A 73 -15.51 -8.12 1.00
N PRO A 74 -16.56 -8.35 1.82
CA PRO A 74 -17.76 -7.54 1.77
C PRO A 74 -17.47 -6.08 2.13
N PRO A 75 -18.22 -5.11 1.56
CA PRO A 75 -18.07 -3.70 1.90
C PRO A 75 -18.39 -3.45 3.37
N ARG A 76 -17.61 -2.57 4.00
CA ARG A 76 -17.98 -1.99 5.30
C ARG A 76 -19.16 -1.02 5.14
N PRO A 77 -19.95 -0.78 6.19
CA PRO A 77 -20.96 0.27 6.17
C PRO A 77 -20.36 1.63 5.75
N PRO A 78 -21.09 2.46 4.99
CA PRO A 78 -20.60 3.78 4.61
C PRO A 78 -20.36 4.66 5.84
N GLU A 79 -19.29 5.44 5.80
CA GLU A 79 -18.94 6.43 6.80
C GLU A 79 -18.74 7.80 6.15
N GLY A 80 -18.99 8.89 6.88
CA GLY A 80 -18.76 10.24 6.37
C GLY A 80 -17.26 10.46 6.12
N ALA A 81 -16.92 11.04 4.98
CA ALA A 81 -15.53 11.30 4.60
C ALA A 81 -15.41 12.62 3.83
N ASP A 82 -14.23 13.22 3.92
CA ASP A 82 -13.85 14.41 3.17
C ASP A 82 -12.40 14.29 2.70
N GLY A 83 -12.06 15.04 1.66
CA GLY A 83 -10.73 15.02 1.08
C GLY A 83 -10.77 15.01 -0.44
N ALA A 84 -9.59 14.97 -1.04
CA ALA A 84 -9.47 14.80 -2.48
C ALA A 84 -9.58 13.32 -2.85
N THR A 85 -10.11 13.04 -4.04
CA THR A 85 -10.21 11.69 -4.58
C THR A 85 -9.38 11.56 -5.85
N PHE A 86 -9.05 10.32 -6.20
CA PHE A 86 -8.32 9.98 -7.43
C PHE A 86 -8.94 8.77 -8.12
N ALA A 87 -8.72 8.66 -9.42
CA ALA A 87 -9.09 7.49 -10.22
C ALA A 87 -7.96 6.47 -10.23
N ALA A 88 -8.26 5.19 -10.49
CA ALA A 88 -7.25 4.15 -10.68
C ALA A 88 -6.20 4.52 -11.76
N THR A 89 -6.59 5.27 -12.79
CA THR A 89 -5.69 5.73 -13.86
C THR A 89 -4.64 6.75 -13.42
N ALA A 90 -4.78 7.33 -12.22
CA ALA A 90 -3.79 8.21 -11.63
C ALA A 90 -2.65 7.44 -10.93
N LEU A 91 -2.82 6.13 -10.71
CA LEU A 91 -1.78 5.27 -10.16
C LEU A 91 -0.69 5.06 -11.22
N THR A 92 0.47 5.68 -11.02
CA THR A 92 1.58 5.69 -11.98
C THR A 92 2.88 5.08 -11.44
N PHE A 93 2.86 4.60 -10.20
CA PHE A 93 4.00 3.92 -9.60
C PHE A 93 4.19 2.51 -10.17
N ASP A 94 5.42 2.03 -10.13
CA ASP A 94 5.74 0.63 -10.39
C ASP A 94 5.76 -0.13 -9.06
N PRO A 95 4.90 -1.14 -8.85
CA PRO A 95 4.81 -1.86 -7.58
C PRO A 95 6.10 -2.59 -7.19
N ASP A 96 6.95 -2.94 -8.15
CA ASP A 96 8.22 -3.63 -7.91
C ASP A 96 9.34 -2.65 -7.51
N LEU A 97 9.16 -1.35 -7.76
CA LEU A 97 10.22 -0.33 -7.59
C LEU A 97 9.88 0.76 -6.57
N VAL A 98 8.60 1.00 -6.27
CA VAL A 98 8.18 2.19 -5.49
C VAL A 98 8.75 2.23 -4.07
N LEU A 99 9.08 1.09 -3.47
CA LEU A 99 9.72 1.03 -2.14
C LEU A 99 11.25 1.06 -2.20
N GLY A 100 11.86 1.00 -3.39
CA GLY A 100 13.31 0.85 -3.55
C GLY A 100 14.12 2.00 -2.95
N GLY A 101 13.63 3.25 -3.02
CA GLY A 101 14.31 4.37 -2.38
C GLY A 101 14.32 4.27 -0.85
N ILE A 102 13.30 3.64 -0.25
CA ILE A 102 13.28 3.38 1.20
C ILE A 102 14.31 2.31 1.55
N ASP A 103 14.41 1.25 0.73
CA ASP A 103 15.41 0.19 0.94
C ASP A 103 16.84 0.74 0.89
N ASP A 104 17.10 1.70 0.01
CA ASP A 104 18.41 2.33 -0.13
C ASP A 104 18.71 3.33 1.00
N ASP A 105 17.73 4.17 1.39
CA ASP A 105 17.93 5.26 2.35
C ASP A 105 17.76 4.82 3.82
N LEU A 106 16.92 3.81 4.09
CA LEU A 106 16.53 3.32 5.42
C LEU A 106 16.65 1.78 5.52
N PRO A 107 17.84 1.19 5.29
CA PRO A 107 18.03 -0.26 5.14
C PRO A 107 17.74 -1.09 6.40
N ASP A 108 17.71 -0.46 7.58
CA ASP A 108 17.46 -1.09 8.87
C ASP A 108 16.00 -0.91 9.36
N SER A 109 15.10 -0.45 8.48
CA SER A 109 13.67 -0.24 8.80
C SER A 109 12.76 -1.15 8.00
N ASP A 110 11.72 -1.67 8.65
CA ASP A 110 10.66 -2.43 8.01
C ASP A 110 9.58 -1.48 7.49
N VAL A 111 9.17 -1.66 6.24
CA VAL A 111 8.00 -0.94 5.70
C VAL A 111 6.74 -1.67 6.16
N VAL A 112 5.93 -1.02 7.01
CA VAL A 112 4.74 -1.66 7.59
C VAL A 112 3.45 -1.30 6.87
N VAL A 113 3.40 -0.13 6.24
CA VAL A 113 2.25 0.33 5.43
C VAL A 113 2.77 1.07 4.21
N PHE A 114 2.16 0.84 3.06
CA PHE A 114 2.26 1.72 1.89
C PHE A 114 0.89 2.34 1.63
N SER A 115 0.84 3.65 1.42
CA SER A 115 -0.41 4.40 1.22
C SER A 115 -0.39 5.16 -0.10
N VAL A 116 -1.55 5.21 -0.74
CA VAL A 116 -1.85 6.10 -1.86
C VAL A 116 -3.00 6.99 -1.45
N VAL A 117 -2.79 8.30 -1.41
CA VAL A 117 -3.79 9.26 -0.93
C VAL A 117 -4.12 10.27 -2.02
N GLY A 118 -5.39 10.64 -2.12
CA GLY A 118 -5.85 11.68 -3.03
C GLY A 118 -5.24 13.05 -2.74
N GLY A 119 -4.80 13.70 -3.81
CA GLY A 119 -4.32 15.07 -3.86
C GLY A 119 -5.22 15.98 -4.69
N PRO A 120 -5.00 17.31 -4.64
CA PRO A 120 -5.76 18.27 -5.43
C PRO A 120 -5.71 17.92 -6.92
N ASP A 121 -6.76 18.27 -7.65
CA ASP A 121 -6.88 18.07 -9.09
C ASP A 121 -6.74 16.60 -9.56
N GLY A 122 -7.07 15.64 -8.68
CA GLY A 122 -6.98 14.20 -8.98
C GLY A 122 -5.55 13.65 -8.93
N ALA A 123 -4.60 14.43 -8.40
CA ALA A 123 -3.25 13.96 -8.14
C ALA A 123 -3.24 12.86 -7.06
N VAL A 124 -2.12 12.14 -6.97
CA VAL A 124 -1.89 11.11 -5.97
C VAL A 124 -0.62 11.43 -5.19
N ARG A 125 -0.62 11.12 -3.90
CA ARG A 125 0.57 11.12 -3.05
C ARG A 125 0.85 9.69 -2.61
N TYR A 126 2.11 9.29 -2.68
CA TYR A 126 2.59 8.00 -2.22
C TYR A 126 3.28 8.20 -0.88
N GLY A 127 2.91 7.38 0.09
CA GLY A 127 3.46 7.40 1.43
C GLY A 127 3.81 5.99 1.89
N ALA A 128 4.69 5.90 2.88
CA ALA A 128 4.95 4.66 3.57
C ALA A 128 5.22 4.94 5.04
N VAL A 129 4.68 4.09 5.91
CA VAL A 129 5.10 4.06 7.31
C VAL A 129 6.19 3.01 7.44
N VAL A 130 7.30 3.41 8.02
CA VAL A 130 8.43 2.52 8.32
C VAL A 130 8.66 2.44 9.82
N GLU A 131 9.10 1.28 10.30
CA GLU A 131 9.42 1.02 11.70
C GLU A 131 10.86 0.53 11.82
N SER A 132 11.62 1.14 12.72
CA SER A 132 12.98 0.73 13.06
C SER A 132 12.97 -0.43 14.07
N GLY A 133 14.07 -1.19 14.15
CA GLY A 133 14.22 -2.27 15.14
C GLY A 133 14.14 -1.80 16.60
N GLU A 134 14.37 -0.51 16.86
CA GLU A 134 14.19 0.13 18.16
C GLU A 134 12.75 0.59 18.45
N GLY A 135 11.82 0.39 17.50
CA GLY A 135 10.39 0.70 17.62
C GLY A 135 10.01 2.14 17.28
N GLY A 136 10.93 2.93 16.71
CA GLY A 136 10.62 4.27 16.20
C GLY A 136 9.97 4.20 14.82
N GLN A 137 8.94 5.02 14.59
CA GLN A 137 8.22 5.07 13.31
C GLN A 137 8.45 6.39 12.57
N LEU A 138 8.52 6.31 11.24
CA LEU A 138 8.63 7.45 10.35
C LEU A 138 7.55 7.36 9.27
N ASP A 139 6.99 8.50 8.89
CA ASP A 139 6.20 8.68 7.68
C ASP A 139 7.12 9.15 6.56
N VAL A 140 7.14 8.41 5.46
CA VAL A 140 8.02 8.61 4.31
C VAL A 140 7.17 8.97 3.10
N THR A 141 7.36 10.17 2.57
CA THR A 141 6.71 10.58 1.32
C THR A 141 7.57 10.18 0.12
N LEU A 142 6.93 9.56 -0.87
CA LEU A 142 7.56 9.07 -2.10
C LEU A 142 6.99 9.80 -3.32
N ASP A 143 7.76 9.83 -4.40
CA ASP A 143 7.20 10.05 -5.73
C ASP A 143 6.85 8.72 -6.42
N ALA A 144 6.27 8.81 -7.62
CA ALA A 144 5.87 7.63 -8.40
C ALA A 144 7.05 6.69 -8.76
N ALA A 145 8.27 7.22 -8.81
CA ALA A 145 9.47 6.44 -9.10
C ALA A 145 10.07 5.78 -7.84
N GLY A 146 9.44 5.97 -6.67
CA GLY A 146 9.93 5.48 -5.39
C GLY A 146 11.06 6.30 -4.79
N THR A 147 11.31 7.52 -5.28
CA THR A 147 12.31 8.41 -4.68
C THR A 147 11.75 9.02 -3.40
N VAL A 148 12.50 8.92 -2.29
CA VAL A 148 12.17 9.58 -1.03
C VAL A 148 12.19 11.10 -1.19
N ARG A 149 11.08 11.76 -0.84
CA ARG A 149 10.89 13.21 -0.93
C ARG A 149 10.86 13.89 0.44
N ALA A 150 10.34 13.21 1.45
CA ALA A 150 10.31 13.67 2.83
C ALA A 150 10.30 12.48 3.78
N VAL A 151 10.81 12.70 4.99
CA VAL A 151 10.82 11.74 6.10
C VAL A 151 10.50 12.51 7.36
N ASP A 152 9.40 12.17 8.03
CA ASP A 152 8.91 12.84 9.22
C ASP A 152 8.67 11.82 10.34
N PRO A 153 9.04 12.10 11.60
CA PRO A 153 8.73 11.22 12.72
C PRO A 153 7.23 11.23 13.06
N LEU A 154 6.69 10.08 13.45
CA LEU A 154 5.31 9.91 13.93
C LEU A 154 5.16 10.12 15.44
#